data_AF-A0A8F2FAW5-F1
#
_entry.id   AF-A0A8F2FAW5-F1
#
_cell.length_a   1.000
_cell.length_b   1.000
_cell.length_c   1.000
_cell.angle_alpha   90.00
_cell.angle_beta   90.00
_cell.angle_gamma   90.00
#
_symmetry.space_group_name_H-M   'P 1'
#
loop_
_entity.id
_entity.type
_entity.pdbx_description
1 polymer ?
#
loop_
_entity_poly.entity_id
_entity_poly.type
_entity_poly.pdbx_seq_one_letter_code
_entity_poly.pdbx_strand_id
1 'polypeptide(L)'
;MTEARADRACEELSDWLAGEVAALLGDPAGTVDRAASMNEYGLDSIAGLTLAAAIEDRLGIEVDPAIVWDHPSVDALAAFFTGPQAP
;
A
#
# COMPACT_ATOMS: atom_id res chain seq x y z
N MET A 1 -16.61 -10.37 -15.92
CA MET A 1 -17.36 -9.77 -14.78
C MET A 1 -16.57 -9.79 -13.46
N THR A 2 -15.43 -10.51 -13.39
CA THR A 2 -14.56 -10.58 -12.21
C THR A 2 -13.53 -9.45 -12.13
N GLU A 3 -13.10 -8.91 -13.28
CA GLU A 3 -12.10 -7.83 -13.37
C GLU A 3 -12.54 -6.53 -12.67
N ALA A 4 -13.80 -6.11 -12.86
CA ALA A 4 -14.34 -4.89 -12.24
C ALA A 4 -14.52 -4.97 -10.71
N ARG A 5 -14.30 -6.15 -10.09
CA ARG A 5 -14.29 -6.30 -8.63
C ARG A 5 -12.87 -6.21 -8.08
N ALA A 6 -11.90 -6.78 -8.80
CA ALA A 6 -10.48 -6.67 -8.47
C ALA A 6 -9.99 -5.21 -8.58
N ASP A 7 -10.42 -4.51 -9.63
CA ASP A 7 -10.10 -3.09 -9.86
C ASP A 7 -10.60 -2.20 -8.71
N ARG A 8 -11.85 -2.39 -8.27
CA ARG A 8 -12.39 -1.67 -7.11
C ARG A 8 -11.68 -2.00 -5.80
N ALA A 9 -11.34 -3.27 -5.58
CA ALA A 9 -10.57 -3.66 -4.41
C ALA A 9 -9.17 -3.03 -4.40
N CYS A 10 -8.54 -2.91 -5.59
CA CYS A 10 -7.27 -2.22 -5.76
C CYS A 10 -7.39 -0.75 -5.37
N GLU A 11 -8.40 -0.05 -5.90
CA GLU A 11 -8.65 1.36 -5.56
C GLU A 11 -8.94 1.55 -4.07
N GLU A 12 -9.79 0.71 -3.47
CA GLU A 12 -10.10 0.78 -2.03
C GLU A 12 -8.87 0.53 -1.15
N LEU A 13 -8.01 -0.42 -1.54
CA LEU A 13 -6.77 -0.70 -0.81
C LEU A 13 -5.76 0.41 -0.98
N SER A 14 -5.61 0.96 -2.19
CA SER A 14 -4.78 2.12 -2.49
C SER A 14 -5.20 3.35 -1.71
N ASP A 15 -6.50 3.67 -1.65
CA ASP A 15 -7.01 4.82 -0.91
C ASP A 15 -6.71 4.69 0.59
N TRP A 16 -6.94 3.50 1.15
CA TRP A 16 -6.64 3.21 2.55
C TRP A 16 -5.13 3.29 2.83
N LEU A 17 -4.29 2.69 1.98
CA LEU A 17 -2.83 2.74 2.10
C LEU A 17 -2.29 4.17 2.02
N ALA A 18 -2.82 4.99 1.12
CA ALA A 18 -2.45 6.39 1.02
C ALA A 18 -2.81 7.14 2.31
N GLY A 19 -3.97 6.85 2.91
CA GLY A 19 -4.37 7.38 4.21
C GLY A 19 -3.42 6.98 5.35
N GLU A 20 -3.05 5.70 5.43
CA GLU A 20 -2.10 5.20 6.44
C GLU A 20 -0.71 5.82 6.27
N VAL A 21 -0.19 5.88 5.04
CA VAL A 21 1.09 6.52 4.72
C VAL A 21 1.07 7.99 5.10
N ALA A 22 -0.01 8.69 4.79
CA ALA A 22 -0.18 10.10 5.13
C ALA A 22 -0.23 10.31 6.66
N ALA A 23 -0.94 9.43 7.39
CA ALA A 23 -0.96 9.43 8.84
C ALA A 23 0.44 9.17 9.44
N LEU A 24 1.21 8.25 8.86
CA LEU A 24 2.60 7.94 9.27
C LEU A 24 3.56 9.11 9.02
N LEU A 25 3.37 9.84 7.92
CA LEU A 25 4.14 11.05 7.60
C LEU A 25 3.68 12.28 8.41
N GLY A 26 2.54 12.19 9.10
CA GLY A 26 1.92 13.32 9.79
C GLY A 26 1.36 14.39 8.84
N ASP A 27 1.19 14.06 7.56
CA ASP A 27 0.59 14.95 6.56
C ASP A 27 -0.82 14.46 6.25
N PRO A 28 -1.87 15.27 6.45
CA PRO A 28 -3.25 14.81 6.29
C PRO A 28 -3.60 14.62 4.81
N ALA A 29 -3.32 13.42 4.28
CA ALA A 29 -3.83 12.77 3.06
C ALA A 29 -3.90 13.59 1.75
N GLY A 30 -3.40 14.82 1.71
CA GLY A 30 -3.56 15.75 0.61
C GLY A 30 -2.34 15.88 -0.31
N THR A 31 -1.16 15.45 0.17
CA THR A 31 0.11 15.58 -0.59
C THR A 31 0.83 14.27 -0.85
N VAL A 32 0.36 13.16 -0.27
CA VAL A 32 0.93 11.83 -0.53
C VAL A 32 0.49 11.37 -1.91
N ASP A 33 1.45 11.30 -2.82
CA ASP A 33 1.20 10.80 -4.16
C ASP A 33 1.30 9.27 -4.15
N ARG A 34 0.18 8.62 -4.49
CA ARG A 34 0.04 7.15 -4.55
C ARG A 34 1.01 6.48 -5.54
N ALA A 35 1.49 7.23 -6.53
CA ALA A 35 2.44 6.74 -7.53
C ALA A 35 3.89 7.09 -7.19
N ALA A 36 4.13 7.99 -6.23
CA ALA A 36 5.48 8.33 -5.82
C ALA A 36 6.05 7.28 -4.86
N SER A 37 7.36 7.25 -4.76
CA SER A 37 8.04 6.30 -3.88
C SER A 37 8.02 6.85 -2.46
N MET A 38 7.52 6.06 -1.51
CA MET A 38 7.55 6.34 -0.08
C MET A 38 8.95 6.69 0.42
N ASN A 39 9.99 6.10 -0.17
CA ASN A 39 11.38 6.41 0.13
C ASN A 39 11.75 7.88 -0.14
N GLU A 40 11.11 8.52 -1.13
CA GLU A 40 11.31 9.94 -1.47
C GLU A 40 10.65 10.87 -0.46
N TYR A 41 9.58 10.41 0.20
CA TYR A 41 8.89 11.13 1.28
C TYR A 41 9.61 11.02 2.64
N GLY A 42 10.71 10.29 2.70
CA GLY A 42 11.43 10.05 3.95
C GLY A 42 10.72 9.02 4.84
N LEU A 43 9.97 8.09 4.25
CA LEU A 43 9.31 7.03 5.00
C LEU A 43 10.39 6.12 5.64
N ASP A 44 10.53 6.22 6.96
CA ASP A 44 11.53 5.50 7.73
C ASP A 44 11.26 3.99 7.79
N SER A 45 12.27 3.21 8.19
CA SER A 45 12.13 1.75 8.28
C SER A 45 11.01 1.28 9.22
N ILE A 46 10.66 2.08 10.24
CA ILE A 46 9.54 1.79 11.13
C ILE A 46 8.19 2.04 10.45
N ALA A 47 8.09 3.06 9.61
CA ALA A 47 6.86 3.37 8.90
C ALA A 47 6.52 2.25 7.89
N GLY A 48 7.50 1.72 7.18
CA GLY A 48 7.26 0.56 6.29
C GLY A 48 6.90 -0.72 7.03
N LEU A 49 7.51 -0.99 8.20
CA LEU A 49 7.13 -2.12 9.04
C LEU A 49 5.70 -1.98 9.58
N THR A 50 5.32 -0.75 9.98
CA THR A 50 3.97 -0.44 10.47
C THR A 50 2.94 -0.60 9.36
N LEU A 51 3.27 -0.13 8.15
CA LEU A 51 2.42 -0.28 6.98
C LEU A 51 2.23 -1.76 6.62
N ALA A 52 3.32 -2.54 6.60
CA ALA A 52 3.26 -3.98 6.37
C ALA A 52 2.34 -4.67 7.39
N ALA A 53 2.56 -4.45 8.69
CA ALA A 53 1.73 -5.02 9.75
C ALA A 53 0.25 -4.60 9.66
N ALA A 54 -0.03 -3.35 9.27
CA ALA A 54 -1.39 -2.87 9.07
C ALA A 54 -2.06 -3.58 7.88
N ILE A 55 -1.32 -3.83 6.80
CA ILE A 55 -1.81 -4.60 5.65
C ILE A 55 -2.08 -6.05 6.06
N GLU A 56 -1.17 -6.67 6.82
CA GLU A 56 -1.33 -8.05 7.33
C GLU A 56 -2.60 -8.18 8.16
N ASP A 57 -2.84 -7.24 9.09
CA ASP A 57 -4.04 -7.22 9.94
C ASP A 57 -5.31 -7.02 9.12
N ARG A 58 -5.28 -6.12 8.13
CA ARG A 58 -6.44 -5.78 7.29
C ARG A 58 -6.81 -6.89 6.31
N LEU A 59 -5.83 -7.49 5.64
CA LEU A 59 -6.04 -8.53 4.63
C LEU A 59 -6.04 -9.94 5.23
N GLY A 60 -5.50 -10.12 6.43
CA GLY A 60 -5.35 -11.42 7.09
C GLY A 60 -4.33 -12.33 6.40
N ILE A 61 -3.30 -11.74 5.77
CA ILE A 61 -2.23 -12.44 5.05
C ILE A 61 -0.88 -12.11 5.69
N GLU A 62 0.14 -12.91 5.38
CA GLU A 62 1.52 -12.60 5.74
C GLU A 62 2.13 -11.68 4.67
N VAL A 63 2.63 -10.52 5.09
CA VAL A 63 3.27 -9.52 4.22
C VAL A 63 4.68 -9.33 4.68
N ASP A 64 5.63 -9.70 3.83
CA ASP A 64 7.03 -9.43 4.12
C ASP A 64 7.30 -7.92 4.02
N PRO A 65 7.83 -7.27 5.06
CA PRO A 65 8.14 -5.85 5.01
C PRO A 65 9.18 -5.49 3.94
N ALA A 66 9.96 -6.46 3.45
CA ALA A 66 10.82 -6.27 2.28
C ALA A 66 10.02 -5.90 1.03
N ILE A 67 8.73 -6.29 0.93
CA ILE A 67 7.88 -5.93 -0.21
C ILE A 67 7.54 -4.45 -0.23
N VAL A 68 7.52 -3.78 0.93
CA VAL A 68 7.38 -2.32 0.98
C VAL A 68 8.63 -1.65 0.40
N TRP A 69 9.80 -2.30 0.49
CA TRP A 69 11.04 -1.80 -0.13
C TRP A 69 11.15 -2.17 -1.61
N ASP A 70 10.62 -3.33 -2.02
CA ASP A 70 10.55 -3.75 -3.43
C ASP A 70 9.49 -2.94 -4.20
N HIS A 71 8.40 -2.58 -3.52
CA HIS A 71 7.27 -1.82 -4.02
C HIS A 71 7.00 -0.62 -3.12
N PRO A 72 7.82 0.45 -3.21
CA PRO A 72 7.66 1.64 -2.37
C PRO A 72 6.49 2.53 -2.79
N SER A 73 5.50 2.00 -3.53
CA SER A 73 4.36 2.77 -4.03
C SER A 73 3.06 2.11 -3.60
N VAL A 74 2.10 2.93 -3.19
CA VAL A 74 0.78 2.50 -2.75
C VAL A 74 0.08 1.68 -3.84
N ASP A 75 0.14 2.18 -5.08
CA ASP A 75 -0.47 1.54 -6.24
C ASP A 75 0.14 0.15 -6.52
N ALA A 76 1.46 0.02 -6.36
CA ALA A 76 2.17 -1.24 -6.57
C ALA A 76 1.83 -2.29 -5.51
N LEU A 77 1.73 -1.88 -4.22
CA LEU A 77 1.28 -2.76 -3.14
C LEU A 77 -0.16 -3.21 -3.37
N ALA A 78 -1.06 -2.27 -3.67
CA ALA A 78 -2.46 -2.60 -3.92
C ALA A 78 -2.60 -3.56 -5.10
N ALA A 79 -1.94 -3.27 -6.22
CA ALA A 79 -1.91 -4.13 -7.39
C ALA A 79 -1.29 -5.50 -7.10
N PHE A 80 -0.30 -5.61 -6.22
CA PHE A 80 0.28 -6.89 -5.81
C PHE A 80 -0.72 -7.77 -5.06
N PHE A 81 -1.52 -7.18 -4.16
CA PHE A 81 -2.50 -7.92 -3.36
C PHE A 81 -3.82 -8.19 -4.07
N THR A 82 -4.24 -7.30 -4.98
CA THR A 82 -5.53 -7.40 -5.68
C THR A 82 -5.40 -7.83 -7.14
N GLY A 83 -4.18 -7.84 -7.68
CA GLY A 83 -3.89 -8.29 -9.03
C GLY A 83 -4.28 -9.75 -9.22
N PRO A 84 -4.70 -10.16 -10.43
CA PRO A 84 -4.87 -11.57 -10.74
C PRO A 84 -3.53 -12.25 -10.50
N GLN A 85 -3.47 -13.16 -9.53
CA GLN A 85 -2.33 -14.07 -9.40
C GLN A 85 -2.12 -14.69 -10.79
N ALA A 86 -1.02 -14.34 -11.44
CA ALA A 86 -0.71 -14.85 -12.76
C ALA A 86 -0.72 -16.40 -12.69
N PRO A 87 -1.30 -17.09 -13.68
CA PRO A 87 -1.48 -18.54 -13.67
C PRO A 87 -0.16 -19.32 -13.65
#